data_AF-A0A2D9T9I2-F1
#
_entry.id   AF-A0A2D9T9I2-F1
#
_cell.length_a   1.000
_cell.length_b   1.000
_cell.length_c   1.000
_cell.angle_alpha   90.00
_cell.angle_beta   90.00
_cell.angle_gamma   90.00
#
_symmetry.space_group_name_H-M   'P 1'
#
loop_
_entity.id
_entity.type
_entity.pdbx_description
1 polymer ?
#
loop_
_entity_poly.entity_id
_entity_poly.type
_entity_poly.pdbx_seq_one_letter_code
_entity_poly.pdbx_strand_id
1 'polypeptide(L)' 'QQPAAAHLTHHHAVGRTHRPWYREQRPAPMGDALRALKGALDPAGILNPGVLL' A
#
# COMPACT_ATOMS: atom_id res chain seq x y z
N GLN A 1 -1.06 0.13 -29.73
CA GLN A 1 0.07 0.52 -28.85
C GLN A 1 -0.26 0.06 -27.45
N GLN A 2 0.61 -0.74 -26.83
CA GLN A 2 0.46 -1.07 -25.40
C GLN A 2 0.76 0.21 -24.60
N PRO A 3 -0.10 0.62 -23.65
CA PRO A 3 0.19 1.78 -22.81
C PRO A 3 1.46 1.51 -21.99
N ALA A 4 2.36 2.49 -21.91
CA ALA A 4 3.56 2.39 -21.10
C ALA A 4 3.17 2.20 -19.62
N ALA A 5 3.62 1.11 -19.00
CA ALA A 5 3.39 0.86 -17.58
C ALA A 5 4.32 1.75 -16.74
N ALA A 6 3.77 2.79 -16.12
CA ALA A 6 4.50 3.59 -15.13
C ALA A 6 4.34 2.96 -13.73
N HIS A 7 5.45 2.82 -12.99
CA HIS A 7 5.41 2.40 -11.59
C HIS A 7 4.90 3.56 -10.70
N LEU A 8 3.99 3.26 -9.77
CA LEU A 8 3.30 4.26 -8.94
C LEU A 8 4.25 5.25 -8.24
N THR A 9 5.37 4.77 -7.70
CA THR A 9 6.42 5.61 -7.13
C THR A 9 7.78 4.97 -7.37
N HIS A 10 8.80 5.79 -7.64
CA HIS A 10 10.16 5.29 -7.81
C HIS A 10 10.85 5.06 -6.44
N HIS A 11 10.83 6.06 -5.56
CA HIS A 11 11.38 5.97 -4.19
C HIS A 11 10.61 6.81 -3.16
N HIS A 12 9.63 7.62 -3.59
CA HIS A 12 8.89 8.53 -2.71
C HIS A 12 7.87 7.85 -1.77
N ALA A 13 7.80 6.51 -1.78
CA ALA A 13 6.82 5.70 -1.07
C ALA A 13 5.36 6.07 -1.40
N VAL A 14 4.43 5.20 -1.02
CA VAL A 14 3.01 5.39 -1.34
C VAL A 14 2.43 6.61 -0.59
N GLY A 15 2.54 6.61 0.74
CA GLY A 15 1.94 7.66 1.57
C GLY A 15 0.42 7.78 1.39
N ARG A 16 -0.20 8.84 1.91
CA ARG A 16 -1.65 9.07 1.74
C ARG A 16 -2.01 9.51 0.33
N THR A 17 -1.12 10.28 -0.29
CA THR A 17 -1.30 10.85 -1.63
C THR A 17 -1.47 9.76 -2.69
N HIS A 18 -0.63 8.72 -2.66
CA HIS A 18 -0.69 7.67 -3.68
C HIS A 18 -1.54 6.46 -3.27
N ARG A 19 -2.13 6.45 -2.06
CA ARG A 19 -2.94 5.34 -1.53
C ARG A 19 -4.08 4.91 -2.45
N PRO A 20 -4.86 5.81 -3.11
CA PRO A 20 -5.96 5.39 -3.98
C PRO A 20 -5.48 4.50 -5.13
N TRP A 21 -4.46 4.93 -5.87
CA TRP A 21 -3.90 4.15 -6.97
C TRP A 21 -3.14 2.90 -6.51
N TYR A 22 -2.49 2.95 -5.35
CA TYR A 22 -1.86 1.77 -4.75
C TYR A 22 -2.87 0.66 -4.50
N ARG A 23 -4.08 0.99 -4.01
CA ARG A 23 -5.13 0.00 -3.79
C ARG A 23 -5.56 -0.70 -5.07
N GLU A 24 -5.61 0.01 -6.19
CA GLU A 24 -6.01 -0.53 -7.49
C GLU A 24 -4.91 -1.37 -8.14
N GLN A 25 -3.65 -0.94 -8.02
CA GLN A 25 -2.51 -1.59 -8.68
C GLN A 25 -1.92 -2.75 -7.86
N ARG A 26 -2.11 -2.76 -6.54
CA ARG A 26 -1.54 -3.79 -5.66
C ARG A 26 -2.34 -5.10 -5.78
N PRO A 27 -1.69 -6.24 -6.02
CA PRO A 27 -2.33 -7.56 -5.93
C PRO A 27 -2.98 -7.79 -4.56
N ALA A 28 -4.18 -8.38 -4.54
CA ALA A 28 -4.92 -8.64 -3.30
C ALA A 28 -4.10 -9.42 -2.23
N PRO A 29 -3.34 -10.49 -2.56
CA PRO A 29 -2.57 -11.24 -1.57
C PRO A 29 -1.53 -10.40 -0.81
N MET A 30 -0.93 -9.40 -1.48
CA MET A 30 0.00 -8.50 -0.81
C MET A 30 -0.70 -7.65 0.25
N GLY A 31 -1.97 -7.32 0.02
CA GLY A 31 -2.76 -6.60 1.00
C GLY A 31 -3.11 -7.38 2.24
N ASP A 32 -3.35 -8.67 2.08
CA ASP A 32 -3.66 -9.55 3.19
C ASP A 32 -2.40 -9.81 4.03
N ALA A 33 -1.25 -9.99 3.37
CA ALA A 33 0.04 -10.07 4.04
C ALA A 33 0.35 -8.80 4.86
N LEU A 34 0.14 -7.61 4.28
CA LEU A 34 0.36 -6.34 5.00
C LEU A 34 -0.61 -6.16 6.16
N ARG A 35 -1.87 -6.60 6.03
CA ARG A 35 -2.87 -6.56 7.10
C ARG A 35 -2.47 -7.49 8.26
N ALA A 36 -2.04 -8.71 7.95
CA ALA A 36 -1.57 -9.67 8.94
C ALA A 36 -0.34 -9.14 9.69
N LEU A 37 0.64 -8.60 8.96
CA LEU A 37 1.84 -7.99 9.55
C LEU A 37 1.47 -6.83 10.49
N LYS A 38 0.58 -5.94 10.04
CA LYS A 38 0.13 -4.80 10.85
C LYS A 38 -0.62 -5.24 12.10
N GLY A 39 -1.46 -6.27 12.00
CA GLY A 39 -2.18 -6.85 13.14
C GLY A 39 -1.24 -7.47 14.18
N ALA A 40 -0.18 -8.15 13.73
CA ALA A 40 0.80 -8.77 14.62
C ALA A 40 1.73 -7.74 15.30
N LEU A 41 2.18 -6.73 14.56
CA LEU A 41 3.23 -5.82 15.03
C LEU A 41 2.70 -4.50 15.60
N ASP A 42 1.48 -4.08 15.26
CA ASP A 42 0.87 -2.87 15.80
C ASP A 42 -0.66 -3.04 15.95
N PRO A 43 -1.07 -3.89 16.93
CA PRO A 43 -2.47 -4.19 17.20
C PRO A 43 -3.27 -2.98 17.69
N ALA A 44 -2.60 -1.99 18.30
CA ALA A 44 -3.23 -0.75 18.76
C ALA A 44 -3.37 0.29 17.63
N GLY A 45 -2.76 0.07 16.46
CA GLY A 45 -2.93 0.95 15.30
C GLY A 45 -2.16 2.28 15.38
N ILE A 46 -1.13 2.39 16.22
CA ILE A 46 -0.44 3.65 16.53
C ILE A 46 0.48 4.08 15.38
N LEU A 47 1.15 3.14 14.73
CA LEU A 47 2.13 3.38 13.68
C LEU A 47 1.44 3.68 12.35
N ASN A 48 1.36 4.96 12.02
CA ASN A 48 0.89 5.50 10.73
C ASN A 48 -0.52 5.01 10.32
N PRO A 49 -1.56 5.35 11.10
CA PRO A 49 -2.92 4.91 10.84
C PRO A 49 -3.42 5.36 9.47
N GLY A 50 -4.00 4.41 8.73
CA GLY A 50 -4.69 4.63 7.45
C GLY A 50 -3.82 4.96 6.25
N VAL A 51 -2.48 4.77 6.31
CA VAL A 51 -1.61 5.12 5.19
C VAL A 51 -1.53 4.00 4.14
N LEU A 52 -1.22 2.78 4.56
CA LEU A 52 -0.95 1.65 3.64
C LEU A 52 -2.12 0.64 3.52
N LEU A 53 -3.09 0.67 4.43
CA LEU A 53 -4.24 -0.24 4.51
C LEU A 53 -5.56 0.52 4.33
#